data_AF-A0A1B1PP07-F1
#
_entry.id   AF-A0A1B1PP07-F1
#
_cell.length_a   1.000
_cell.length_b   1.000
_cell.length_c   1.000
_cell.angle_alpha   90.00
_cell.angle_beta   90.00
_cell.angle_gamma   90.00
#
_symmetry.space_group_name_H-M   'P 1'
#
loop_
_entity.id
_entity.type
_entity.pdbx_description
1 polymer ?
#
loop_
_entity_poly.entity_id
_entity_poly.type
_entity_poly.pdbx_seq_one_letter_code
_entity_poly.pdbx_strand_id
1 'polypeptide(L)'
;MRVFFTALLAAICASPLHADVEMETARFAPGSLLVMEDQEGRVVSHLARGEVQGLFRFDIFDGDSGDAPYAGRYYTDRRGEVLLSVAANGAVTRFEPDSCARTLGECEYEIVHADGRREMRIRETRRTSTGLAWAEWGNDGLIATGGTDLDDIGAPRESWQQNALNGDSSRVHRVSLALR
;
A
#
# COMPACT_ATOMS: atom_id res chain seq x y z
N MET A 1 3.62 -18.47 61.38
CA MET A 1 3.01 -17.31 60.68
C MET A 1 4.07 -16.76 59.75
N ARG A 2 3.98 -16.96 58.43
CA ARG A 2 3.47 -15.96 57.43
C ARG A 2 4.17 -14.61 57.62
N VAL A 3 4.89 -14.05 56.65
CA VAL A 3 4.42 -13.69 55.30
C VAL A 3 5.60 -13.69 54.31
N PHE A 4 5.45 -14.40 53.19
CA PHE A 4 6.28 -14.22 51.99
C PHE A 4 5.83 -12.92 51.30
N PHE A 5 6.74 -11.95 51.15
CA PHE A 5 6.53 -10.79 50.29
C PHE A 5 7.05 -11.16 48.88
N THR A 6 6.16 -11.55 47.99
CA THR A 6 6.46 -11.71 46.57
C THR A 6 6.09 -10.40 45.88
N ALA A 7 7.09 -9.56 45.59
CA ALA A 7 6.89 -8.38 44.76
C ALA A 7 6.73 -8.83 43.30
N LEU A 8 5.50 -8.78 42.79
CA LEU A 8 5.20 -9.04 41.39
C LEU A 8 5.45 -7.74 40.60
N LEU A 9 6.63 -7.62 39.98
CA LEU A 9 6.86 -6.58 38.96
C LEU A 9 6.00 -6.92 37.73
N ALA A 10 4.90 -6.19 37.54
CA ALA A 10 4.19 -6.15 36.28
C ALA A 10 5.00 -5.32 35.28
N ALA A 11 5.84 -5.98 34.47
CA ALA A 11 6.41 -5.37 33.29
C ALA A 11 5.27 -5.15 32.28
N ILE A 12 4.77 -3.92 32.21
CA ILE A 12 3.92 -3.46 31.11
C ILE A 12 4.83 -3.39 29.88
N CYS A 13 4.94 -4.49 29.14
CA CYS A 13 5.42 -4.44 27.77
C CYS A 13 4.37 -3.68 26.97
N ALA A 14 4.47 -2.35 26.95
CA ALA A 14 3.81 -1.56 25.93
C ALA A 14 4.44 -1.99 24.61
N SER A 15 3.72 -2.78 23.81
CA SER A 15 4.07 -2.97 22.41
C SER A 15 4.25 -1.56 21.83
N PRO A 16 5.40 -1.25 21.22
CA PRO A 16 5.53 0.05 20.58
C PRO A 16 4.38 0.17 19.58
N LEU A 17 3.58 1.24 19.72
CA LEU A 17 2.56 1.67 18.77
C LEU A 17 3.29 2.07 17.48
N HIS A 18 3.75 1.08 16.74
CA HIS A 18 4.17 1.27 15.38
C HIS A 18 2.94 1.07 14.50
N ALA A 19 2.78 1.94 13.51
CA ALA A 19 1.85 1.67 12.43
C ALA A 19 2.19 0.28 11.85
N ASP A 20 1.19 -0.59 11.80
CA ASP A 20 1.31 -1.79 11.00
C ASP A 20 1.55 -1.34 9.55
N VAL A 21 2.44 -2.02 8.84
CA VAL A 21 2.65 -1.72 7.42
C VAL A 21 1.57 -2.37 6.57
N GLU A 22 0.89 -3.38 7.12
CA GLU A 22 -0.26 -4.00 6.50
C GLU A 22 -1.45 -3.05 6.50
N MET A 23 -2.23 -3.10 5.42
CA MET A 23 -3.54 -2.47 5.34
C MET A 23 -4.58 -3.47 5.83
N GLU A 24 -5.45 -3.07 6.75
CA GLU A 24 -6.63 -3.84 7.14
C GLU A 24 -7.68 -3.77 6.03
N THR A 25 -7.42 -4.41 4.89
CA THR A 25 -8.19 -4.24 3.66
C THR A 25 -9.67 -4.56 3.86
N ALA A 26 -9.99 -5.52 4.72
CA ALA A 26 -11.37 -5.88 5.07
C ALA A 26 -12.18 -4.75 5.73
N ARG A 27 -11.53 -3.70 6.26
CA ARG A 27 -12.19 -2.50 6.80
C ARG A 27 -12.78 -1.61 5.70
N PHE A 28 -12.35 -1.78 4.44
CA PHE A 28 -12.89 -1.07 3.30
C PHE A 28 -14.12 -1.81 2.76
N ALA A 29 -15.23 -1.72 3.48
CA ALA A 29 -16.50 -2.28 3.02
C ALA A 29 -16.91 -1.69 1.66
N PRO A 30 -17.67 -2.41 0.81
CA PRO A 30 -18.12 -1.91 -0.48
C PRO A 30 -18.75 -0.52 -0.39
N GLY A 31 -18.27 0.42 -1.22
CA GLY A 31 -18.65 1.82 -1.17
C GLY A 31 -17.77 2.71 -0.31
N SER A 32 -16.73 2.17 0.35
CA SER A 32 -15.67 2.98 0.98
C SER A 32 -14.84 3.68 -0.09
N LEU A 33 -14.44 4.92 0.16
CA LEU A 33 -13.77 5.78 -0.82
C LEU A 33 -12.53 6.43 -0.20
N LEU A 34 -11.39 6.23 -0.84
CA LEU A 34 -10.14 6.92 -0.54
C LEU A 34 -9.86 7.92 -1.67
N VAL A 35 -9.60 9.18 -1.34
CA VAL A 35 -9.28 10.22 -2.33
C VAL A 35 -7.86 10.74 -2.06
N MET A 36 -7.03 10.71 -3.10
CA MET A 36 -5.64 11.15 -3.09
C MET A 36 -5.44 12.30 -4.08
N GLU A 37 -4.58 13.24 -3.74
CA GLU A 37 -4.21 14.36 -4.60
C GLU A 37 -2.68 14.48 -4.68
N ASP A 38 -2.16 14.67 -5.88
CA ASP A 38 -0.74 14.88 -6.12
C ASP A 38 -0.31 16.35 -6.00
N GLN A 39 1.00 16.62 -6.10
CA GLN A 39 1.56 17.97 -6.00
C GLN A 39 1.10 18.93 -7.12
N GLU A 40 0.57 18.39 -8.22
CA GLU A 40 0.06 19.14 -9.36
C GLU A 40 -1.45 19.41 -9.25
N GLY A 41 -2.08 18.94 -8.17
CA GLY A 41 -3.52 19.06 -7.92
C GLY A 41 -4.35 18.03 -8.68
N ARG A 42 -3.74 16.97 -9.24
CA ARG A 42 -4.49 15.87 -9.85
C ARG A 42 -5.07 14.98 -8.76
N VAL A 43 -6.37 14.72 -8.86
CA VAL A 43 -7.13 13.93 -7.88
C VAL A 43 -7.45 12.56 -8.45
N VAL A 44 -7.23 11.53 -7.65
CA VAL A 44 -7.59 10.15 -7.95
C VAL A 44 -8.35 9.56 -6.76
N SER A 45 -9.41 8.80 -7.03
CA SER A 45 -10.16 8.10 -6.00
C SER A 45 -10.13 6.59 -6.18
N HIS A 46 -10.13 5.88 -5.05
CA HIS A 46 -10.10 4.43 -4.95
C HIS A 46 -11.37 3.98 -4.25
N LEU A 47 -12.30 3.39 -5.01
CA LEU A 47 -13.59 2.93 -4.53
C LEU A 47 -13.54 1.42 -4.24
N ALA A 48 -13.77 1.04 -3.00
CA ALA A 48 -13.86 -0.35 -2.60
C ALA A 48 -15.10 -1.02 -3.19
N ARG A 49 -14.92 -2.16 -3.85
CA ARG A 49 -15.99 -2.96 -4.47
C ARG A 49 -16.30 -4.26 -3.71
N GLY A 50 -15.49 -4.58 -2.71
CA GLY A 50 -15.60 -5.81 -1.93
C GLY A 50 -14.71 -6.93 -2.44
N GLU A 51 -14.95 -8.13 -1.90
CA GLU A 51 -14.15 -9.32 -2.15
C GLU A 51 -14.65 -10.08 -3.39
N VAL A 52 -13.70 -10.49 -4.24
CA VAL A 52 -13.92 -11.32 -5.43
C VAL A 52 -12.87 -12.43 -5.40
N GLN A 53 -13.32 -13.67 -5.25
CA GLN A 53 -12.45 -14.86 -5.26
C GLN A 53 -11.28 -14.79 -4.25
N GLY A 54 -11.51 -14.26 -3.04
CA GLY A 54 -10.46 -14.14 -2.02
C GLY A 54 -9.65 -12.85 -2.05
N LEU A 55 -9.86 -11.99 -3.06
CA LEU A 55 -9.13 -10.73 -3.24
C LEU A 55 -10.06 -9.53 -3.12
N PHE A 56 -9.57 -8.43 -2.58
CA PHE A 56 -10.34 -7.19 -2.44
C PHE A 56 -10.14 -6.31 -3.66
N ARG A 57 -11.24 -5.96 -4.32
CA ARG A 57 -11.22 -5.12 -5.51
C ARG A 57 -11.41 -3.65 -5.15
N PHE A 58 -10.60 -2.80 -5.78
CA PHE A 58 -10.74 -1.36 -5.77
C PHE A 58 -10.80 -0.85 -7.20
N ASP A 59 -11.82 -0.05 -7.53
CA ASP A 59 -11.89 0.69 -8.80
C ASP A 59 -11.22 2.05 -8.61
N ILE A 60 -10.48 2.51 -9.62
CA ILE A 60 -9.75 3.78 -9.65
C ILE A 60 -10.48 4.73 -10.60
N PHE A 61 -10.66 5.98 -10.18
CA PHE A 61 -11.27 7.03 -10.99
C PHE A 61 -10.41 8.31 -10.98
N ASP A 62 -10.36 9.00 -12.11
CA ASP A 62 -9.69 10.29 -12.29
C ASP A 62 -10.59 11.43 -11.77
N GLY A 63 -10.68 11.54 -10.45
CA GLY A 63 -11.49 12.52 -9.74
C GLY A 63 -11.78 12.07 -8.31
N ASP A 64 -12.55 12.87 -7.58
CA ASP A 64 -12.83 12.68 -6.16
C ASP A 64 -14.01 11.74 -5.85
N SER A 65 -14.61 11.10 -6.87
CA SER A 65 -15.82 10.31 -6.73
C SER A 65 -15.85 9.09 -7.66
N GLY A 66 -16.71 8.12 -7.32
CA GLY A 66 -16.93 6.91 -8.12
C GLY A 66 -17.71 7.11 -9.43
N ASP A 67 -18.12 8.34 -9.73
CA ASP A 67 -18.78 8.73 -10.98
C ASP A 67 -17.83 9.49 -11.93
N ALA A 68 -16.59 9.77 -11.49
CA ALA A 68 -15.56 10.37 -12.31
C ALA A 68 -15.09 9.41 -13.44
N PRO A 69 -14.28 9.85 -14.41
CA PRO A 69 -13.75 8.97 -15.45
C PRO A 69 -13.02 7.77 -14.87
N TYR A 70 -13.39 6.57 -15.33
CA TYR A 70 -12.78 5.32 -14.86
C TYR A 70 -11.34 5.18 -15.38
N ALA A 71 -10.40 5.04 -14.46
CA ALA A 71 -8.96 4.94 -14.74
C ALA A 71 -8.44 3.48 -14.71
N GLY A 72 -9.15 2.60 -14.00
CA GLY A 72 -8.77 1.20 -13.89
C GLY A 72 -9.25 0.56 -12.60
N ARG A 73 -8.64 -0.58 -12.24
CA ARG A 73 -8.91 -1.27 -10.98
C ARG A 73 -7.69 -2.06 -10.55
N TYR A 74 -7.62 -2.37 -9.28
CA TYR A 74 -6.61 -3.29 -8.74
C TYR A 74 -7.22 -4.21 -7.69
N TYR A 75 -6.48 -5.28 -7.39
CA TYR A 75 -6.85 -6.30 -6.44
C TYR A 75 -5.75 -6.46 -5.42
N THR A 76 -6.15 -6.50 -4.15
CA THR A 76 -5.25 -6.76 -3.04
C THR A 76 -5.61 -8.03 -2.29
N ASP A 77 -4.65 -8.59 -1.58
CA ASP A 77 -4.93 -9.56 -0.54
C ASP A 77 -5.49 -8.87 0.72
N ARG A 78 -5.57 -9.63 1.83
CA ARG A 78 -6.02 -9.12 3.13
C ARG A 78 -5.07 -8.08 3.74
N ARG A 79 -3.77 -8.17 3.44
CA ARG A 79 -2.69 -7.32 3.97
C ARG A 79 -2.51 -6.04 3.15
N GLY A 80 -3.22 -5.93 2.03
CA GLY A 80 -3.14 -4.79 1.13
C GLY A 80 -2.01 -4.88 0.12
N GLU A 81 -1.40 -6.05 -0.04
CA GLU A 81 -0.46 -6.31 -1.13
C GLU A 81 -1.22 -6.35 -2.46
N VAL A 82 -0.69 -5.72 -3.50
CA VAL A 82 -1.33 -5.69 -4.82
C VAL A 82 -0.88 -6.92 -5.62
N LEU A 83 -1.82 -7.68 -6.16
CA LEU A 83 -1.54 -8.86 -6.98
C LEU A 83 -1.83 -8.62 -8.47
N LEU A 84 -2.76 -7.71 -8.75
CA LEU A 84 -3.29 -7.48 -10.09
C LEU A 84 -3.74 -6.04 -10.23
N SER A 85 -3.33 -5.40 -11.32
CA SER A 85 -3.87 -4.13 -11.79
C SER A 85 -4.40 -4.28 -13.22
N VAL A 86 -5.50 -3.59 -13.52
CA VAL A 86 -6.13 -3.56 -14.84
C VAL A 86 -6.41 -2.11 -15.20
N ALA A 87 -5.73 -1.62 -16.23
CA ALA A 87 -5.93 -0.26 -16.75
C ALA A 87 -7.32 -0.11 -17.40
N ALA A 88 -7.76 1.14 -17.62
CA ALA A 88 -9.04 1.44 -18.27
C ALA A 88 -9.22 0.77 -19.65
N ASN A 89 -8.14 0.60 -20.42
CA ASN A 89 -8.15 -0.08 -21.72
C ASN A 89 -8.13 -1.62 -21.62
N GLY A 90 -8.14 -2.18 -20.41
CA GLY A 90 -8.10 -3.63 -20.17
C GLY A 90 -6.70 -4.23 -20.12
N ALA A 91 -5.63 -3.45 -20.26
CA ALA A 91 -4.26 -3.94 -20.09
C ALA A 91 -4.07 -4.45 -18.66
N VAL A 92 -3.54 -5.67 -18.53
CA VAL A 92 -3.38 -6.37 -17.25
C VAL A 92 -1.92 -6.40 -16.84
N THR A 93 -1.63 -5.98 -15.61
CA THR A 93 -0.33 -6.17 -14.96
C THR A 93 -0.51 -7.04 -13.72
N ARG A 94 0.28 -8.12 -13.61
CA ARG A 94 0.30 -9.00 -12.42
C ARG A 94 1.59 -8.84 -11.65
N PHE A 95 1.51 -9.06 -10.35
CA PHE A 95 2.65 -9.10 -9.44
C PHE A 95 2.71 -10.49 -8.83
N GLU A 96 3.83 -11.19 -8.99
CA GLU A 96 4.00 -12.59 -8.57
C GLU A 96 5.15 -12.69 -7.55
N PRO A 97 4.91 -13.13 -6.29
CA PRO A 97 3.62 -13.54 -5.73
C PRO A 97 2.66 -12.37 -5.45
N ASP A 98 3.21 -11.18 -5.18
CA ASP A 98 2.52 -9.91 -4.97
C ASP A 98 3.50 -8.73 -5.14
N SER A 99 3.07 -7.50 -4.86
CA SER A 99 3.88 -6.29 -5.07
C SER A 99 4.96 -6.01 -4.02
N CYS A 100 5.06 -6.79 -2.94
CA CYS A 100 5.95 -6.56 -1.79
C CYS A 100 5.79 -5.17 -1.13
N ALA A 101 4.72 -4.44 -1.40
CA ALA A 101 4.50 -3.06 -0.98
C ALA A 101 4.30 -2.93 0.54
N ARG A 102 3.80 -4.00 1.19
CA ARG A 102 3.50 -4.10 2.62
C ARG A 102 4.34 -5.19 3.32
N THR A 103 5.40 -5.67 2.69
CA THR A 103 6.25 -6.75 3.23
C THR A 103 7.56 -6.18 3.75
N LEU A 104 7.82 -6.35 5.06
CA LEU A 104 9.03 -5.87 5.74
C LEU A 104 10.27 -6.72 5.39
N GLY A 105 11.41 -6.06 5.34
CA GLY A 105 12.67 -6.67 4.90
C GLY A 105 12.77 -6.72 3.39
N GLU A 106 13.66 -7.57 2.90
CA GLU A 106 13.85 -7.84 1.47
C GLU A 106 12.77 -8.79 0.96
N CYS A 107 12.23 -8.49 -0.21
CA CYS A 107 11.19 -9.25 -0.89
C CYS A 107 11.41 -9.19 -2.40
N GLU A 108 11.38 -10.34 -3.06
CA GLU A 108 11.53 -10.46 -4.51
C GLU A 108 10.17 -10.74 -5.16
N TYR A 109 9.91 -10.11 -6.31
CA TYR A 109 8.69 -10.33 -7.06
C TYR A 109 8.88 -10.05 -8.56
N GLU A 110 8.03 -10.65 -9.38
CA GLU A 110 7.96 -10.40 -10.81
C GLU A 110 6.78 -9.50 -11.18
N ILE A 111 7.03 -8.51 -12.03
CA ILE A 111 5.98 -7.77 -12.74
C ILE A 111 5.76 -8.44 -14.09
N VAL A 112 4.56 -8.97 -14.31
CA VAL A 112 4.13 -9.54 -15.59
C VAL A 112 3.24 -8.52 -16.30
N HIS A 113 3.76 -7.93 -17.38
CA HIS A 113 3.10 -6.90 -18.17
C HIS A 113 2.07 -7.48 -19.14
N ALA A 114 1.21 -6.63 -19.68
CA ALA A 114 0.13 -7.02 -20.59
C ALA A 114 0.63 -7.65 -21.91
N ASP A 115 1.85 -7.29 -22.33
CA ASP A 115 2.53 -7.85 -23.51
C ASP A 115 3.26 -9.18 -23.22
N GLY A 116 3.19 -9.66 -21.98
CA GLY A 116 3.85 -10.89 -21.52
C GLY A 116 5.31 -10.69 -21.07
N ARG A 117 5.85 -9.47 -21.15
CA ARG A 117 7.18 -9.15 -20.64
C ARG A 117 7.21 -9.32 -19.12
N ARG A 118 8.32 -9.85 -18.62
CA ARG A 118 8.56 -10.05 -17.18
C ARG A 118 9.71 -9.17 -16.71
N GLU A 119 9.53 -8.55 -15.55
CA GLU A 119 10.57 -7.77 -14.89
C GLU A 119 10.74 -8.28 -13.47
N MET A 120 11.94 -8.74 -13.12
CA MET A 120 12.27 -9.05 -11.74
C MET A 120 12.51 -7.76 -10.96
N ARG A 121 12.01 -7.74 -9.72
CA ARG A 121 12.17 -6.66 -8.77
C ARG A 121 12.56 -7.20 -7.41
N ILE A 122 13.40 -6.46 -6.72
CA ILE A 122 13.70 -6.64 -5.31
C ILE A 122 13.25 -5.38 -4.60
N ARG A 123 12.53 -5.52 -3.50
CA ARG A 123 12.09 -4.40 -2.67
C ARG A 123 12.50 -4.64 -1.24
N GLU A 124 13.15 -3.65 -0.65
CA GLU A 124 13.48 -3.65 0.77
C GLU A 124 12.59 -2.62 1.46
N THR A 125 11.71 -3.09 2.34
CA THR A 125 10.81 -2.20 3.10
C THR A 125 11.19 -2.21 4.56
N ARG A 126 11.31 -1.02 5.14
CA ARG A 126 11.49 -0.84 6.59
C ARG A 126 10.37 0.01 7.15
N ARG A 127 10.04 -0.28 8.40
CA ARG A 127 9.08 0.50 9.19
C ARG A 127 9.66 1.86 9.55
N THR A 128 8.79 2.87 9.61
CA THR A 128 9.08 4.20 10.16
C THR A 128 8.20 4.48 11.37
N SER A 129 8.33 5.66 11.98
CA SER A 129 7.43 6.07 13.06
C SER A 129 5.98 6.28 12.61
N THR A 130 5.77 6.57 11.32
CA THR A 130 4.48 6.98 10.75
C THR A 130 3.96 6.04 9.67
N GLY A 131 4.73 5.01 9.29
CA GLY A 131 4.36 4.06 8.26
C GLY A 131 5.56 3.25 7.78
N LEU A 132 5.91 3.39 6.50
CA LEU A 132 6.99 2.63 5.85
C LEU A 132 7.87 3.50 4.95
N ALA A 133 9.10 3.04 4.76
CA ALA A 133 10.04 3.53 3.76
C ALA A 133 10.60 2.34 3.00
N TRP A 134 10.95 2.54 1.74
CA TRP A 134 11.37 1.45 0.87
C TRP A 134 12.37 1.90 -0.17
N ALA A 135 13.11 0.92 -0.68
CA ALA A 135 13.93 1.02 -1.87
C ALA A 135 13.62 -0.16 -2.77
N GLU A 136 13.67 0.05 -4.08
CA GLU A 136 13.32 -0.93 -5.10
C GLU A 136 14.40 -1.01 -6.17
N TRP A 137 14.80 -2.22 -6.50
CA TRP A 137 15.85 -2.55 -7.45
C TRP A 137 15.30 -3.42 -8.57
N GLY A 138 15.85 -3.24 -9.77
CA GLY A 138 15.73 -4.19 -10.86
C GLY A 138 17.09 -4.76 -11.24
N ASN A 139 17.12 -5.46 -12.36
CA ASN A 139 18.34 -6.08 -12.88
C ASN A 139 19.49 -5.08 -13.09
N ASP A 140 19.16 -3.83 -13.42
CA ASP A 140 20.13 -2.77 -13.73
C ASP A 140 20.51 -1.92 -12.50
N GLY A 141 20.04 -2.28 -11.31
CA GLY A 141 20.32 -1.59 -10.06
C GLY A 141 19.10 -0.87 -9.47
N LEU A 142 19.35 0.15 -8.65
CA LEU A 142 18.32 0.91 -7.94
C LEU A 142 17.40 1.63 -8.92
N ILE A 143 16.09 1.47 -8.76
CA ILE A 143 15.05 2.07 -9.60
C ILE A 143 14.42 3.25 -8.91
N ALA A 144 14.04 3.07 -7.64
CA ALA A 144 13.36 4.10 -6.89
C ALA A 144 13.53 3.89 -5.38
N THR A 145 13.33 4.98 -4.66
CA THR A 145 13.11 4.96 -3.21
C THR A 145 11.81 5.69 -2.90
N GLY A 146 11.21 5.40 -1.76
CA GLY A 146 9.98 6.06 -1.37
C GLY A 146 9.57 5.78 0.05
N GLY A 147 8.37 6.26 0.38
CA GLY A 147 7.76 6.02 1.66
C GLY A 147 6.28 6.35 1.66
N THR A 148 5.60 5.83 2.66
CA THR A 148 4.18 6.06 2.88
C THR A 148 3.93 6.22 4.36
N ASP A 149 3.33 7.36 4.72
CA ASP A 149 2.71 7.55 6.03
C ASP A 149 1.34 6.89 6.02
N LEU A 150 1.03 6.16 7.09
CA LEU A 150 -0.15 5.32 7.24
C LEU A 150 -1.01 5.83 8.40
N ASP A 151 -2.30 5.54 8.33
CA ASP A 151 -3.17 5.64 9.49
C ASP A 151 -3.28 4.30 10.24
N ASP A 152 -4.16 4.27 11.25
CA ASP A 152 -4.29 3.15 12.17
C ASP A 152 -4.80 1.86 11.51
N ILE A 153 -5.36 1.93 10.29
CA ILE A 153 -5.79 0.75 9.52
C ILE A 153 -4.85 0.46 8.33
N GLY A 154 -3.68 1.12 8.30
CA GLY A 154 -2.69 0.97 7.23
C GLY A 154 -3.10 1.64 5.91
N ALA A 155 -4.07 2.56 5.92
CA ALA A 155 -4.43 3.34 4.75
C ALA A 155 -3.45 4.51 4.57
N PRO A 156 -3.04 4.84 3.32
CA PRO A 156 -2.09 5.91 3.08
C PRO A 156 -2.66 7.26 3.50
N ARG A 157 -1.85 8.06 4.21
CA ARG A 157 -2.06 9.49 4.46
C ARG A 157 -1.26 10.34 3.48
N GLU A 158 -0.05 9.91 3.21
CA GLU A 158 0.84 10.54 2.24
C GLU A 158 1.78 9.47 1.69
N SER A 159 2.06 9.49 0.40
CA SER A 159 3.08 8.67 -0.24
C SER A 159 4.00 9.56 -1.05
N TRP A 160 5.28 9.21 -1.08
CA TRP A 160 6.25 9.85 -1.94
C TRP A 160 7.19 8.82 -2.54
N GLN A 161 7.76 9.15 -3.69
CA GLN A 161 8.83 8.38 -4.31
C GLN A 161 9.81 9.30 -5.03
N GLN A 162 11.01 8.80 -5.23
CA GLN A 162 12.05 9.39 -6.05
C GLN A 162 12.63 8.34 -6.98
N ASN A 163 12.63 8.63 -8.28
CA ASN A 163 13.24 7.82 -9.31
C ASN A 163 14.77 7.98 -9.25
N ALA A 164 15.49 6.86 -9.19
CA ALA A 164 16.94 6.84 -9.03
C ALA A 164 17.71 7.18 -10.33
N LEU A 165 17.09 7.00 -11.51
CA LEU A 165 17.72 7.21 -12.81
C LEU A 165 17.74 8.69 -13.22
N ASN A 166 16.64 9.39 -13.00
CA ASN A 166 16.48 10.78 -13.44
C ASN A 166 16.26 11.78 -12.29
N GLY A 167 16.06 11.31 -11.06
CA GLY A 167 15.84 12.15 -9.89
C GLY A 167 14.41 12.69 -9.74
N ASP A 168 13.50 12.35 -10.65
CA ASP A 168 12.11 12.79 -10.60
C ASP A 168 11.44 12.32 -9.32
N SER A 169 10.73 13.22 -8.66
CA SER A 169 10.00 12.93 -7.43
C SER A 169 8.52 13.11 -7.63
N SER A 170 7.72 12.26 -6.99
CA SER A 170 6.29 12.47 -6.85
C SER A 170 5.88 12.35 -5.40
N ARG A 171 4.81 13.06 -5.05
CA ARG A 171 4.16 12.99 -3.75
C ARG A 171 2.66 13.09 -3.93
N VAL A 172 1.95 12.27 -3.19
CA VAL A 172 0.49 12.26 -3.12
C VAL A 172 0.07 12.30 -1.67
N HIS A 173 -0.98 13.04 -1.37
CA HIS A 173 -1.52 13.14 -0.03
C HIS A 173 -3.00 12.80 -0.05
N ARG A 174 -3.50 12.28 1.06
CA ARG A 174 -4.89 11.91 1.22
C ARG A 174 -5.73 13.15 1.47
N VAL A 175 -6.68 13.39 0.57
CA VAL A 175 -7.71 14.41 0.73
C VAL A 175 -8.82 13.90 1.66
N SER A 176 -9.28 12.67 1.47
CA SER A 176 -10.32 12.08 2.31
C SER A 176 -10.27 10.55 2.36
N LEU A 177 -10.83 10.00 3.43
CA LEU A 177 -11.15 8.58 3.57
C LEU A 177 -12.55 8.46 4.18
N ALA A 178 -13.49 7.93 3.43
CA ALA A 178 -14.84 7.62 3.89
C ALA A 178 -15.02 6.11 3.95
N LEU A 179 -15.08 5.55 5.16
CA LEU A 179 -15.39 4.14 5.39
C LEU A 179 -16.91 3.94 5.51
N ARG A 180 -17.40 2.78 5.04
CA ARG A 180 -18.82 2.38 5.10
C ARG A 180 -19.09 1.39 6.22
#